data_AF-B0X7M3-F1
#
_entry.id   AF-B0X7M3-F1
#
_cell.length_a   1.000
_cell.length_b   1.000
_cell.length_c   1.000
_cell.angle_alpha   90.00
_cell.angle_beta   90.00
_cell.angle_gamma   90.00
#
_symmetry.space_group_name_H-M   'P 1'
#
loop_
_entity.id
_entity.type
_entity.pdbx_description
1 polymer ?
#
loop_
_entity_poly.entity_id
_entity_poly.type
_entity_poly.pdbx_seq_one_letter_code
_entity_poly.pdbx_strand_id
1 'polypeptide(L)'
;MADYFDELGCEPIAPEQAQNHQLLLMVRFLQQNGFFADDLNTDQLPPPASKALVAALPERQVAADDERCAICIKPNDPDGDNEAFLVLPCGHDFHKSCIVPWLEKTNSCPLCRHEMKTDDEGYEEQKKFRERAARREQELEELHNSMYG
;
A
#
# COMPACT_ATOMS: atom_id res chain seq x y z
N MET A 1 -19.32 27.44 -18.95
CA MET A 1 -18.22 26.52 -18.63
C MET A 1 -18.68 25.18 -19.17
N ALA A 2 -18.08 24.71 -20.26
CA ALA A 2 -18.36 23.37 -20.75
C ALA A 2 -17.83 22.37 -19.70
N ASP A 3 -18.53 21.26 -19.51
CA ASP A 3 -18.08 20.23 -18.58
C ASP A 3 -16.80 19.58 -19.14
N TYR A 4 -15.88 19.16 -18.27
CA TYR A 4 -14.58 18.59 -18.66
C TYR A 4 -14.70 17.42 -19.65
N PHE A 5 -15.84 16.71 -19.58
CA PHE A 5 -16.18 15.61 -20.47
C PHE A 5 -16.53 16.06 -21.90
N ASP A 6 -17.06 17.27 -22.08
CA ASP A 6 -17.42 17.82 -23.39
C ASP A 6 -16.16 18.27 -24.18
N GLU A 7 -15.11 18.74 -23.50
CA GLU A 7 -13.85 19.15 -24.13
C GLU A 7 -13.05 17.98 -24.69
N LEU A 8 -13.24 16.78 -24.13
CA LEU A 8 -12.57 15.54 -24.55
C LEU A 8 -13.36 14.73 -25.59
N GLY A 9 -14.56 15.18 -25.98
CA GLY A 9 -15.40 14.49 -26.96
C GLY A 9 -15.92 13.12 -26.47
N CYS A 10 -16.08 12.95 -25.16
CA CYS A 10 -16.63 11.71 -24.60
C CYS A 10 -18.17 11.70 -24.75
N GLU A 11 -18.68 10.99 -25.75
CA GLU A 11 -20.12 10.80 -25.91
C GLU A 11 -20.65 9.61 -25.08
N PRO A 12 -21.90 9.68 -24.56
CA PRO A 12 -22.55 8.55 -23.92
C PRO A 12 -22.71 7.39 -24.90
N ILE A 13 -22.34 6.18 -24.47
CA ILE A 13 -22.42 4.96 -25.30
C ILE A 13 -23.88 4.72 -25.72
N ALA A 14 -24.13 4.60 -27.02
CA ALA A 14 -25.44 4.30 -27.55
C ALA A 14 -25.93 2.91 -27.07
N PRO A 15 -27.24 2.71 -26.84
CA PRO A 15 -27.77 1.45 -26.31
C PRO A 15 -27.45 0.23 -27.19
N GLU A 16 -27.18 0.45 -28.48
CA GLU A 16 -26.85 -0.59 -29.47
C GLU A 16 -25.37 -1.01 -29.45
N GLN A 17 -24.49 -0.17 -28.88
CA GLN A 17 -23.06 -0.46 -28.68
C GLN A 17 -22.78 -1.21 -27.37
N ALA A 18 -23.83 -1.48 -26.59
CA ALA A 18 -23.78 -2.28 -25.37
C ALA A 18 -23.63 -3.80 -25.65
N GLN A 19 -22.99 -4.21 -26.75
CA GLN A 19 -22.80 -5.64 -27.06
C GLN A 19 -21.87 -6.37 -26.08
N ASN A 20 -21.20 -5.63 -25.18
CA ASN A 20 -20.48 -6.20 -24.05
C ASN A 20 -21.32 -6.29 -22.77
N HIS A 21 -22.60 -5.88 -22.80
CA HIS A 21 -23.47 -5.83 -21.62
C HIS A 21 -23.76 -7.22 -21.08
N GLN A 22 -23.93 -8.25 -21.92
CA GLN A 22 -24.12 -9.61 -21.41
C GLN A 22 -22.88 -10.14 -20.69
N LEU A 23 -21.69 -9.91 -21.24
CA LEU A 23 -20.44 -10.29 -20.57
C LEU A 23 -20.22 -9.49 -19.28
N LEU A 24 -20.49 -8.19 -19.28
CA LEU A 24 -20.40 -7.34 -18.09
C LEU A 24 -21.43 -7.74 -17.03
N LEU A 25 -22.68 -8.05 -17.43
CA LEU A 25 -23.71 -8.55 -16.54
C LEU A 25 -23.37 -9.93 -15.98
N MET A 26 -22.80 -10.81 -16.82
CA MET A 26 -22.37 -12.14 -16.42
C MET A 26 -21.18 -12.08 -15.46
N VAL A 27 -20.19 -11.21 -15.74
CA VAL A 27 -19.08 -10.91 -14.81
C VAL A 27 -19.64 -10.36 -13.48
N ARG A 28 -20.56 -9.40 -13.53
CA ARG A 28 -21.18 -8.82 -12.32
C ARG A 28 -22.02 -9.84 -11.55
N PHE A 29 -22.74 -10.73 -12.23
CA PHE A 29 -23.52 -11.81 -11.63
C PHE A 29 -22.62 -12.85 -10.97
N LEU A 30 -21.54 -13.25 -11.63
CA LEU A 30 -20.55 -14.18 -11.08
C LEU A 30 -19.81 -13.57 -9.88
N GLN A 31 -19.51 -12.26 -9.90
CA GLN A 31 -19.00 -11.52 -8.74
C GLN A 31 -20.02 -11.49 -7.58
N GLN A 32 -21.29 -11.20 -7.86
CA GLN A 32 -22.36 -11.15 -6.85
C GLN A 32 -22.69 -12.51 -6.22
N ASN A 33 -22.43 -13.61 -6.94
CA ASN A 33 -22.70 -14.97 -6.48
C ASN A 33 -21.43 -15.73 -6.06
N GLY A 34 -20.29 -15.03 -5.86
CA GLY A 34 -19.07 -15.62 -5.33
C GLY A 34 -18.37 -16.63 -6.24
N PHE A 35 -18.67 -16.63 -7.55
CA PHE A 35 -18.09 -17.57 -8.52
C PHE A 35 -16.69 -17.14 -9.01
N PHE A 36 -16.31 -15.89 -8.77
CA PHE A 36 -14.94 -15.36 -8.89
C PHE A 36 -14.21 -15.32 -7.54
N ALA A 37 -14.55 -16.22 -6.62
CA ALA A 37 -13.84 -16.35 -5.35
C ALA A 37 -12.56 -17.19 -5.56
N ASP A 38 -11.54 -16.63 -6.20
CA ASP A 38 -10.15 -17.05 -5.93
C ASP A 38 -8.99 -16.16 -6.45
N ASP A 39 -9.19 -14.85 -6.71
CA ASP A 39 -8.01 -13.99 -7.02
C ASP A 39 -8.14 -12.50 -6.63
N LEU A 40 -9.17 -12.13 -5.87
CA LEU A 40 -9.24 -10.84 -5.18
C LEU A 40 -9.43 -11.09 -3.69
N ASN A 41 -8.50 -11.83 -3.07
CA ASN A 41 -8.31 -11.71 -1.63
C ASN A 41 -7.66 -10.34 -1.34
N THR A 42 -8.34 -9.26 -1.74
CA THR A 42 -7.97 -7.86 -1.51
C THR A 42 -8.48 -7.35 -0.15
N ASP A 43 -9.25 -8.17 0.56
CA ASP A 43 -9.85 -7.78 1.85
C ASP A 43 -8.97 -8.14 3.06
N GLN A 44 -7.92 -8.96 2.88
CA GLN A 44 -6.90 -9.12 3.91
C GLN A 44 -5.88 -7.98 3.81
N LEU A 45 -6.23 -6.87 4.48
CA LEU A 45 -5.25 -5.86 4.87
C LEU A 45 -4.03 -6.57 5.46
N PRO A 46 -2.81 -6.14 5.11
CA PRO A 46 -1.61 -6.76 5.65
C PRO A 46 -1.66 -6.68 7.19
N PRO A 47 -1.18 -7.73 7.88
CA PRO A 47 -1.30 -7.80 9.33
C PRO A 47 -0.59 -6.62 10.00
N PRO A 48 -0.92 -6.34 11.27
CA PRO A 48 -0.27 -5.28 12.02
C PRO A 48 1.24 -5.51 12.10
N ALA A 49 1.99 -4.42 12.22
CA ALA A 49 3.42 -4.50 12.50
C ALA A 49 3.66 -5.21 13.83
N SER A 50 4.79 -5.92 13.92
CA SER A 50 5.19 -6.58 15.17
C SER A 50 5.32 -5.56 16.30
N LYS A 51 4.68 -5.83 17.44
CA LYS A 51 4.67 -4.89 18.58
C LYS A 51 6.09 -4.59 19.08
N ALA A 52 6.96 -5.61 19.01
CA ALA A 52 8.37 -5.50 19.35
C ALA A 52 9.11 -4.52 18.43
N LEU A 53 8.80 -4.52 17.12
CA LEU A 53 9.39 -3.59 16.17
C LEU A 53 8.92 -2.17 16.45
N VAL A 54 7.62 -1.96 16.66
CA VAL A 54 7.06 -0.62 16.98
C VAL A 54 7.72 -0.04 18.23
N ALA A 55 7.93 -0.85 19.26
CA ALA A 55 8.59 -0.42 20.50
C ALA A 55 10.10 -0.18 20.35
N ALA A 56 10.76 -0.83 19.38
CA ALA A 56 12.19 -0.71 19.14
C ALA A 56 12.56 0.36 18.09
N LEU A 57 11.57 1.06 17.53
CA LEU A 57 11.83 2.12 16.55
C LEU A 57 12.65 3.26 17.19
N PRO A 58 13.69 3.75 16.51
CA PRO A 58 14.49 4.86 17.01
C PRO A 58 13.65 6.13 17.13
N GLU A 59 13.67 6.72 18.32
CA GLU A 59 13.10 8.05 18.57
C GLU A 59 14.11 9.12 18.16
N ARG A 60 13.71 10.02 17.27
CA ARG A 60 14.46 11.20 16.87
C ARG A 60 13.79 12.43 17.48
N GLN A 61 14.55 13.21 18.23
CA GLN A 61 14.14 14.56 18.60
C GLN A 61 14.58 15.49 17.46
N VAL A 62 13.61 15.99 16.71
CA VAL A 62 13.89 16.93 15.62
C VAL A 62 14.00 18.32 16.25
N ALA A 63 15.14 18.99 16.03
CA ALA A 63 15.38 20.35 16.52
C ALA A 63 14.96 21.44 15.52
N ALA A 64 14.45 21.05 14.34
CA ALA A 64 14.13 21.93 13.23
C ALA A 64 12.61 21.94 12.94
N ASP A 65 12.05 23.13 12.82
CA ASP A 65 10.62 23.40 12.58
C ASP A 65 10.14 23.04 11.15
N ASP A 66 11.05 22.63 10.26
CA ASP A 66 10.78 22.45 8.83
C ASP A 66 10.32 21.03 8.45
N GLU A 67 10.50 20.02 9.31
CA GLU A 67 10.04 18.64 9.06
C GLU A 67 8.53 18.54 9.40
N ARG A 68 7.70 18.17 8.41
CA ARG A 68 6.23 18.03 8.54
C ARG A 68 5.84 16.56 8.56
N CYS A 69 5.00 16.18 9.52
CA CYS A 69 4.47 14.82 9.55
C CYS A 69 3.46 14.60 8.40
N ALA A 70 3.69 13.60 7.54
CA ALA A 70 2.81 13.32 6.41
C ALA A 70 1.40 12.80 6.80
N ILE A 71 1.21 12.38 8.06
CA ILE A 71 -0.07 11.85 8.56
C ILE A 71 -0.99 12.99 9.01
N CYS A 72 -0.48 13.91 9.83
CA CYS A 72 -1.28 15.02 10.37
C CYS A 72 -1.05 16.36 9.67
N ILE A 73 -0.05 16.44 8.77
CA ILE A 73 0.32 17.62 7.97
C ILE A 73 0.72 18.83 8.85
N LYS A 74 1.04 18.59 10.13
CA LYS A 74 1.49 19.62 11.07
C LYS A 74 3.03 19.69 11.12
N PRO A 75 3.60 20.89 11.29
CA PRO A 75 5.02 21.05 11.61
C PRO A 75 5.31 20.48 13.00
N ASN A 76 6.60 20.23 13.27
CA ASN A 76 7.06 19.96 14.62
C ASN A 76 6.90 21.22 15.47
N ASP A 77 6.07 21.16 16.51
CA ASP A 77 5.88 22.28 17.44
C ASP A 77 6.74 22.02 18.71
N PRO A 78 7.92 22.66 18.86
CA PRO A 78 8.79 22.45 20.02
C PRO A 78 8.19 23.00 21.33
N ASP A 79 7.20 23.90 21.24
CA ASP A 79 6.48 24.48 22.37
C ASP A 79 5.15 23.74 22.69
N GLY A 80 4.79 22.74 21.88
CA GLY A 80 3.62 21.88 22.09
C GLY A 80 3.91 20.69 23.02
N ASP A 81 2.98 19.74 23.09
CA ASP A 81 3.30 18.41 23.64
C ASP A 81 4.48 17.87 22.84
N ASN A 82 5.67 17.80 23.45
CA ASN A 82 6.92 17.32 22.84
C ASN A 82 6.78 15.86 22.36
N GLU A 83 6.08 15.65 21.24
CA GLU A 83 5.83 14.35 20.66
C GLU A 83 7.08 13.90 19.90
N ALA A 84 7.78 12.91 20.44
CA ALA A 84 8.93 12.32 19.78
C ALA A 84 8.56 11.82 18.38
N PHE A 85 9.46 12.01 17.42
CA PHE A 85 9.34 11.42 16.09
C PHE A 85 9.91 9.99 16.12
N LEU A 86 9.21 9.05 15.50
CA LEU A 86 9.73 7.72 15.24
C LEU A 86 10.22 7.64 13.79
N VAL A 87 11.44 7.12 13.62
CA VAL A 87 12.00 6.87 12.30
C VAL A 87 11.79 5.40 11.94
N LEU A 88 11.05 5.16 10.86
CA LEU A 88 10.81 3.84 10.30
C LEU A 88 12.11 3.26 9.69
N PRO A 89 12.23 1.92 9.53
CA PRO A 89 13.41 1.30 8.92
C PRO A 89 13.65 1.72 7.46
N CYS A 90 12.65 2.29 6.79
CA CYS A 90 12.79 2.89 5.46
C CYS A 90 13.37 4.32 5.47
N GLY A 91 13.61 4.90 6.65
CA GLY A 91 14.17 6.25 6.82
C GLY A 91 13.15 7.38 6.94
N HIS A 92 11.85 7.10 6.87
CA HIS A 92 10.80 8.11 7.02
C HIS A 92 10.40 8.32 8.48
N ASP A 93 10.15 9.57 8.84
CA ASP A 93 9.86 10.05 10.20
C ASP A 93 8.41 10.51 10.38
N PHE A 94 7.83 10.23 11.54
CA PHE A 94 6.45 10.60 11.89
C PHE A 94 6.33 10.83 13.39
N HIS A 95 5.38 11.66 13.83
CA HIS A 95 5.04 11.75 15.26
C HIS A 95 4.64 10.36 15.79
N LYS A 96 5.13 10.02 16.99
CA LYS A 96 4.80 8.77 17.67
C LYS A 96 3.29 8.56 17.79
N SER A 97 2.54 9.61 18.12
CA SER A 97 1.08 9.60 18.22
C SER A 97 0.38 9.24 16.90
N CYS A 98 0.99 9.62 15.77
CA CYS A 98 0.41 9.45 14.44
C CYS A 98 0.74 8.08 13.84
N ILE A 99 1.97 7.60 14.02
CA ILE A 99 2.43 6.37 13.37
C ILE A 99 2.07 5.10 14.14
N VAL A 100 2.02 5.14 15.48
CA VAL A 100 1.61 3.98 16.29
C VAL A 100 0.23 3.44 15.89
N PRO A 101 -0.85 4.23 15.83
CA PRO A 101 -2.18 3.72 15.44
C PRO A 101 -2.24 3.26 13.98
N TRP A 102 -1.33 3.74 13.13
CA TRP A 102 -1.18 3.26 11.76
C TRP A 102 -0.54 1.86 11.73
N LEU A 103 0.52 1.65 12.51
CA LEU A 103 1.25 0.38 12.62
C LEU A 103 0.42 -0.72 13.29
N GLU A 104 -0.54 -0.35 14.14
CA GLU A 104 -1.53 -1.27 14.72
C GLU A 104 -2.55 -1.79 13.70
N LYS A 105 -2.73 -1.10 12.56
CA LYS A 105 -3.68 -1.50 11.51
C LYS A 105 -2.98 -2.13 10.30
N THR A 106 -1.77 -1.67 10.00
CA THR A 106 -1.01 -2.09 8.81
C THR A 106 0.48 -2.12 9.11
N ASN A 107 1.22 -3.02 8.49
CA ASN A 107 2.69 -3.08 8.61
C ASN A 107 3.44 -2.22 7.58
N SER A 108 2.78 -1.31 6.86
CA SER A 108 3.39 -0.60 5.73
C SER A 108 3.64 0.87 6.03
N CYS A 109 4.73 1.42 5.48
CA CYS A 109 5.02 2.84 5.55
C CYS A 109 4.01 3.67 4.72
N PRO A 110 3.41 4.75 5.27
CA PRO A 110 2.48 5.60 4.53
C PRO A 110 3.08 6.28 3.28
N LEU A 111 4.39 6.52 3.27
CA LEU A 111 5.08 7.23 2.20
C LEU A 111 5.59 6.31 1.09
N CYS A 112 6.29 5.22 1.45
CA CYS A 112 6.96 4.35 0.48
C CYS A 112 6.40 2.93 0.41
N ARG A 113 5.36 2.61 1.18
CA ARG A 113 4.75 1.26 1.25
C ARG A 113 5.70 0.14 1.66
N HIS A 114 6.87 0.46 2.21
CA HIS A 114 7.79 -0.55 2.73
C HIS A 114 7.12 -1.40 3.82
N GLU A 115 7.06 -2.72 3.62
CA GLU A 115 6.46 -3.69 4.53
C GLU A 115 7.42 -4.09 5.65
N MET A 116 7.04 -3.82 6.90
CA MET A 116 7.76 -4.22 8.10
C MET A 116 7.39 -5.63 8.56
N LYS A 117 8.21 -6.18 9.46
CA LYS A 117 7.98 -7.49 10.06
C LYS A 117 6.72 -7.49 10.91
N THR A 118 5.91 -8.53 10.76
CA THR A 118 4.67 -8.78 11.51
C THR A 118 4.83 -9.91 12.51
N ASP A 119 3.93 -10.00 13.49
CA ASP A 119 3.88 -11.11 14.45
C ASP A 119 3.16 -12.35 13.89
N ASP A 120 2.54 -12.25 12.70
CA ASP A 120 1.84 -13.35 12.03
C ASP A 120 2.84 -14.22 11.23
N GLU A 121 3.02 -15.47 11.69
CA GLU A 121 3.94 -16.43 11.06
C GLU A 121 3.51 -16.79 9.63
N GLY A 122 2.20 -16.97 9.39
CA GLY A 122 1.67 -17.37 8.09
C GLY A 122 1.89 -16.29 7.03
N TYR A 123 1.69 -15.02 7.41
CA TYR A 123 1.97 -13.89 6.52
C TYR A 123 3.47 -13.78 6.18
N GLU A 124 4.35 -13.94 7.18
CA GLU A 124 5.80 -13.89 6.97
C GLU A 124 6.31 -15.06 6.10
N GLU A 125 5.71 -16.25 6.23
CA GLU A 125 6.00 -17.38 5.35
C GLU A 125 5.55 -17.12 3.91
N GLN A 126 4.34 -16.59 3.72
CA GLN A 126 3.82 -16.22 2.41
C GLN A 126 4.69 -15.15 1.75
N LYS A 127 5.12 -14.14 2.52
CA LYS A 127 6.04 -13.09 2.06
C LYS A 127 7.37 -13.69 1.56
N LYS A 128 7.98 -14.59 2.33
CA LYS A 128 9.22 -15.30 1.92
C LYS A 128 9.01 -16.13 0.66
N PHE A 129 7.86 -16.79 0.53
CA PHE A 129 7.54 -17.56 -0.67
C PHE A 129 7.46 -16.64 -1.90
N ARG A 130 6.76 -15.51 -1.79
CA ARG A 130 6.65 -14.48 -2.83
C ARG A 130 8.01 -13.92 -3.24
N GLU A 131 8.86 -13.59 -2.28
CA GLU A 131 10.24 -13.10 -2.55
C GLU A 131 11.10 -14.15 -3.27
N ARG A 132 11.00 -15.43 -2.87
CA ARG A 132 11.70 -16.53 -3.56
C ARG A 132 11.18 -16.75 -4.97
N ALA A 133 9.88 -16.62 -5.19
CA ALA A 133 9.28 -16.69 -6.52
C ALA A 133 9.79 -15.55 -7.41
N ALA A 134 9.74 -14.30 -6.93
CA ALA A 134 10.22 -13.13 -7.66
C ALA A 134 11.70 -13.22 -8.03
N ARG A 135 12.55 -13.72 -7.12
CA ARG A 135 13.97 -13.93 -7.41
C ARG A 135 14.20 -14.96 -8.54
N ARG A 136 13.43 -16.06 -8.55
CA ARG A 136 13.53 -17.06 -9.63
C ARG A 136 13.11 -16.47 -10.98
N GLU A 137 12.09 -15.62 -10.97
CA GLU A 137 11.65 -14.93 -12.19
C GLU A 137 12.71 -13.96 -12.70
N GLN A 138 13.33 -13.17 -11.82
CA GLN A 138 14.47 -12.31 -12.16
C GLN A 138 15.63 -13.12 -12.75
N GLU A 139 16.00 -14.25 -12.14
CA GLU A 139 17.05 -15.14 -12.66
C GLU A 139 16.71 -15.70 -14.05
N LEU A 140 15.44 -16.09 -14.29
CA LEU A 140 14.98 -16.52 -15.61
C LEU A 140 15.05 -15.39 -16.64
N GLU A 141 14.69 -14.16 -16.25
CA GLU A 141 14.77 -12.99 -17.12
C GLU A 141 16.23 -12.63 -17.44
N GLU A 142 17.12 -12.69 -16.45
CA GLU A 142 18.57 -12.51 -16.65
C GLU A 142 19.13 -13.55 -17.64
N LEU A 143 18.73 -14.82 -17.50
CA LEU A 143 19.11 -15.88 -18.45
C LEU A 143 18.54 -15.64 -19.85
N HIS A 144 17.28 -15.22 -19.94
CA HIS A 144 16.64 -14.87 -21.21
C HIS A 144 17.39 -13.72 -21.90
N ASN A 145 17.70 -12.66 -21.16
CA ASN A 145 18.43 -11.50 -21.66
C ASN A 145 19.87 -11.85 -22.04
N SER A 146 20.54 -12.72 -21.30
CA SER A 146 21.88 -13.21 -21.66
C SER A 146 21.89 -14.07 -22.93
N MET A 147 20.79 -14.75 -23.26
CA MET A 147 20.71 -15.63 -24.42
C MET A 147 20.31 -14.89 -25.71
N TYR A 148 19.58 -13.77 -25.58
CA TYR A 148 19.01 -13.03 -26.71
C TYR A 148 19.40 -11.55 -26.80
N GLY A 149 20.20 -11.02 -25.86
CA GLY A 149 20.72 -9.66 -25.85
C GLY A 149 22.18 -9.59 -26.30
#